data_AF-A0A1I0EAS4-F1
#
_entry.id   AF-A0A1I0EAS4-F1
#
_cell.length_a   1.000
_cell.length_b   1.000
_cell.length_c   1.000
_cell.angle_alpha   90.00
_cell.angle_beta   90.00
_cell.angle_gamma   90.00
#
_symmetry.space_group_name_H-M   'P 1'
#
loop_
_entity.id
_entity.type
_entity.pdbx_description
1 polymer ?
#
loop_
_entity_poly.entity_id
_entity_poly.type
_entity_poly.pdbx_seq_one_letter_code
_entity_poly.pdbx_strand_id
1 'polypeptide(L)'
;MKTDKLFWQDPYLKAFTTNIVSIEVYEMDPSKSLVVLKETAFYPEGGGQPWDEGTIGEANVHYVYEEEDIIYHVVDAVPSQRENVVCKVNWERRFDIMQQHLGQHILSSVFEKLYDATTVGFHLGKEYVTIDIDKPTLENVEVEAIERKANEIIYQNIEVKTLFPTKEEVKQLPLRKASTVTEGIRIVEIDSYDFSPCGGTHPSRTGAVGIIKIRKWEKNKGNTRVEFLCGKRASEDFYWKNQQVNDIASLLSVKDREVFEAVSRINQENRELTKSIRSFKKAVMDYQVKELYMEAKQIKDYSLIIKMFEGEDFKDIKFIASSLSQYPNTICLLATKTDKAQVVFSCSKDVPVNMNQLFKEVISLIDGKGGGNATSAQGGGSDINNLEGLLQAAEKKVMMEYI
;
A
#
# COMPACT_ATOMS: atom_id res chain seq x y z
N MET A 1 -31.53 26.20 25.04
CA MET A 1 -32.28 26.63 23.84
C MET A 1 -32.10 25.53 22.81
N LYS A 2 -33.04 25.27 21.88
CA LYS A 2 -32.86 24.21 20.88
C LYS A 2 -32.58 24.82 19.51
N THR A 3 -31.62 24.27 18.76
CA THR A 3 -31.37 24.68 17.37
C THR A 3 -32.29 23.90 16.43
N ASP A 4 -32.93 24.59 15.49
CA ASP A 4 -33.77 23.96 14.47
C ASP A 4 -32.90 23.32 13.36
N LYS A 5 -33.02 22.00 13.21
CA LYS A 5 -32.17 21.15 12.36
C LYS A 5 -32.73 21.02 10.94
N LEU A 6 -32.38 21.96 10.06
CA LEU A 6 -32.88 22.00 8.67
C LEU A 6 -32.38 20.81 7.83
N PHE A 7 -31.19 20.30 8.12
CA PHE A 7 -30.58 19.15 7.40
C PHE A 7 -31.35 17.83 7.54
N TRP A 8 -32.23 17.70 8.53
CA TRP A 8 -33.15 16.58 8.67
C TRP A 8 -34.47 16.77 7.91
N GLN A 9 -34.80 18.00 7.54
CA GLN A 9 -36.00 18.35 6.77
C GLN A 9 -35.71 18.31 5.27
N ASP A 10 -34.61 18.94 4.84
CA ASP A 10 -34.09 18.90 3.48
C ASP A 10 -32.55 18.71 3.49
N PRO A 11 -32.03 17.49 3.24
CA PRO A 11 -30.60 17.25 3.16
C PRO A 11 -29.96 17.85 1.88
N TYR A 12 -30.76 18.35 0.92
CA TYR A 12 -30.30 19.06 -0.28
C TYR A 12 -30.24 20.59 -0.11
N LEU A 13 -30.61 21.12 1.06
CA LEU A 13 -30.57 22.55 1.34
C LEU A 13 -29.11 23.06 1.41
N LYS A 14 -28.66 23.70 0.33
CA LYS A 14 -27.26 24.13 0.13
C LYS A 14 -26.96 25.50 0.72
N ALA A 15 -27.97 26.35 0.78
CA ALA A 15 -27.87 27.71 1.29
C ALA A 15 -29.18 28.09 1.97
N PHE A 16 -29.09 28.86 3.05
CA PHE A 16 -30.22 29.29 3.85
C PHE A 16 -29.90 30.63 4.51
N THR A 17 -30.93 31.33 5.00
CA THR A 17 -30.80 32.61 5.70
C THR A 17 -31.32 32.43 7.11
N THR A 18 -30.57 32.89 8.11
CA THR A 18 -30.88 32.65 9.54
C THR A 18 -30.44 33.84 10.39
N ASN A 19 -30.69 33.77 11.71
CA ASN A 19 -30.16 34.71 12.68
C ASN A 19 -29.15 34.01 13.61
N ILE A 20 -28.09 34.73 13.94
CA ILE A 20 -27.11 34.33 14.94
C ILE A 20 -27.67 34.62 16.34
N VAL A 21 -27.69 33.60 17.20
CA VAL A 21 -28.18 33.67 18.58
C VAL A 21 -27.05 34.10 19.52
N SER A 22 -25.87 33.48 19.41
CA SER A 22 -24.67 33.87 20.17
C SER A 22 -23.41 33.80 19.31
N ILE A 23 -22.42 34.61 19.71
CA ILE A 23 -21.05 34.57 19.21
C ILE A 23 -20.14 34.68 20.42
N GLU A 24 -19.30 33.67 20.61
CA GLU A 24 -18.34 33.55 21.70
C GLU A 24 -16.94 33.27 21.15
N VAL A 25 -15.90 33.41 21.97
CA VAL A 25 -14.54 33.00 21.59
C VAL A 25 -14.44 31.49 21.76
N TYR A 26 -13.88 30.78 20.77
CA TYR A 26 -13.72 29.33 20.89
C TYR A 26 -12.57 29.00 21.86
N GLU A 27 -12.88 28.40 23.02
CA GLU A 27 -11.91 28.23 24.12
C GLU A 27 -10.65 27.44 23.72
N MET A 28 -10.78 26.47 22.82
CA MET A 28 -9.65 25.63 22.36
C MET A 28 -8.72 26.35 21.37
N ASP A 29 -9.18 27.42 20.72
CA ASP A 29 -8.40 28.22 19.77
C ASP A 29 -8.94 29.66 19.74
N PRO A 30 -8.35 30.58 20.55
CA PRO A 30 -8.81 31.96 20.66
C PRO A 30 -8.71 32.80 19.38
N SER A 31 -8.13 32.27 18.29
CA SER A 31 -8.19 32.91 16.97
C SER A 31 -9.54 32.69 16.27
N LYS A 32 -10.38 31.79 16.78
CA LYS A 32 -11.66 31.37 16.20
C LYS A 32 -12.84 31.80 17.06
N SER A 33 -13.99 31.91 16.41
CA SER A 33 -15.27 32.20 17.07
C SER A 33 -16.18 30.98 17.09
N LEU A 34 -17.00 30.89 18.12
CA LEU A 34 -18.03 29.88 18.30
C LEU A 34 -19.39 30.53 18.03
N VAL A 35 -20.12 30.04 17.03
CA VAL A 35 -21.37 30.65 16.54
C VAL A 35 -22.54 29.68 16.71
N VAL A 36 -23.61 30.15 17.36
CA VAL A 36 -24.89 29.44 17.45
C VAL A 36 -25.91 30.10 16.55
N LEU A 37 -26.53 29.33 15.66
CA LEU A 37 -27.58 29.77 14.75
C LEU A 37 -28.95 29.37 15.30
N LYS A 38 -29.99 30.16 14.99
CA LYS A 38 -31.39 29.84 15.36
C LYS A 38 -31.82 28.52 14.70
N GLU A 39 -31.60 28.45 13.40
CA GLU A 39 -31.85 27.31 12.52
C GLU A 39 -30.61 27.08 11.65
N THR A 40 -30.25 25.82 11.39
CA THR A 40 -29.04 25.47 10.63
C THR A 40 -29.23 24.27 9.70
N ALA A 41 -28.67 24.38 8.49
CA ALA A 41 -28.50 23.26 7.57
C ALA A 41 -27.12 22.59 7.68
N PHE A 42 -26.22 23.05 8.55
CA PHE A 42 -24.94 22.37 8.82
C PHE A 42 -25.16 21.15 9.72
N TYR A 43 -24.69 19.99 9.25
CA TYR A 43 -24.69 18.75 9.99
C TYR A 43 -23.53 18.76 11.01
N PRO A 44 -23.81 18.62 12.33
CA PRO A 44 -22.78 18.37 13.33
C PRO A 44 -22.23 16.95 13.19
N GLU A 45 -21.03 16.66 13.69
CA GLU A 45 -20.56 15.27 13.71
C GLU A 45 -21.51 14.31 14.45
N GLY A 46 -21.70 13.09 13.93
CA GLY A 46 -22.62 12.14 14.53
C GLY A 46 -22.78 10.84 13.76
N GLY A 47 -23.07 9.74 14.47
CA GLY A 47 -23.39 8.45 13.86
C GLY A 47 -22.30 7.82 12.97
N GLY A 48 -21.05 8.27 13.07
CA GLY A 48 -19.94 7.89 12.19
C GLY A 48 -19.79 8.76 10.92
N GLN A 49 -20.69 9.74 10.72
CA GLN A 49 -20.59 10.76 9.69
C GLN A 49 -19.84 12.00 10.25
N PRO A 50 -18.83 12.53 9.53
CA PRO A 50 -18.15 13.77 9.92
C PRO A 50 -19.02 15.01 9.63
N TRP A 51 -18.68 16.10 10.30
CA TRP A 51 -19.34 17.41 10.17
C TRP A 51 -19.26 18.02 8.76
N ASP A 52 -20.16 18.96 8.50
CA ASP A 52 -20.11 19.83 7.32
C ASP A 52 -19.14 21.00 7.47
N GLU A 53 -18.58 21.42 6.33
CA GLU A 53 -17.85 22.68 6.17
C GLU A 53 -18.71 23.66 5.35
N GLY A 54 -18.31 24.94 5.28
CA GLY A 54 -18.99 25.94 4.45
C GLY A 54 -18.75 27.36 4.95
N THR A 55 -19.74 28.27 4.82
CA THR A 55 -19.64 29.64 5.32
C THR A 55 -20.87 30.13 6.08
N ILE A 56 -20.67 31.01 7.04
CA ILE A 56 -21.69 31.81 7.73
C ILE A 56 -21.34 33.28 7.46
N GLY A 57 -22.06 33.90 6.53
CA GLY A 57 -21.64 35.18 5.95
C GLY A 57 -20.30 34.99 5.22
N GLU A 58 -19.32 35.81 5.60
CA GLU A 58 -17.93 35.78 5.15
C GLU A 58 -17.02 34.80 5.91
N ALA A 59 -17.45 34.28 7.06
CA ALA A 59 -16.63 33.41 7.91
C ALA A 59 -16.72 31.93 7.47
N ASN A 60 -15.59 31.22 7.44
CA ASN A 60 -15.51 29.81 7.06
C ASN A 60 -15.81 28.91 8.25
N VAL A 61 -16.71 27.93 8.07
CA VAL A 61 -17.05 26.90 9.05
C VAL A 61 -16.04 25.75 8.95
N HIS A 62 -15.28 25.53 10.02
CA HIS A 62 -14.22 24.51 10.09
C HIS A 62 -14.63 23.26 10.86
N TYR A 63 -15.51 23.40 11.85
CA TYR A 63 -15.99 22.32 12.71
C TYR A 63 -17.41 22.60 13.16
N VAL A 64 -18.25 21.57 13.23
CA VAL A 64 -19.64 21.67 13.69
C VAL A 64 -19.93 20.50 14.62
N TYR A 65 -20.41 20.80 15.82
CA TYR A 65 -20.73 19.81 16.84
C TYR A 65 -22.05 20.14 17.54
N GLU A 66 -22.61 19.16 18.23
CA GLU A 66 -23.86 19.29 18.97
C GLU A 66 -23.65 18.99 20.45
N GLU A 67 -24.15 19.86 21.31
CA GLU A 67 -24.15 19.69 22.77
C GLU A 67 -25.49 20.22 23.31
N GLU A 68 -26.17 19.45 24.15
CA GLU A 68 -27.48 19.78 24.75
C GLU A 68 -28.55 20.33 23.76
N ASP A 69 -28.72 19.68 22.60
CA ASP A 69 -29.65 20.10 21.52
C ASP A 69 -29.30 21.47 20.85
N ILE A 70 -28.12 22.03 21.13
CA ILE A 70 -27.56 23.23 20.49
C ILE A 70 -26.48 22.83 19.50
N ILE A 71 -26.51 23.42 18.29
CA ILE A 71 -25.48 23.20 17.27
C ILE A 71 -24.52 24.39 17.23
N TYR A 72 -23.25 24.08 17.48
CA TYR A 72 -22.14 25.00 17.55
C TYR A 72 -21.30 24.95 16.28
N HIS A 73 -20.97 26.11 15.73
CA HIS A 73 -20.19 26.25 14.50
C HIS A 73 -18.89 26.99 14.83
N VAL A 74 -17.74 26.32 14.68
CA VAL A 74 -16.43 26.94 14.87
C VAL A 74 -15.99 27.59 13.55
N VAL A 75 -15.77 28.90 13.58
CA VAL A 75 -15.45 29.73 12.42
C VAL A 75 -14.15 30.53 12.58
N ASP A 76 -13.49 30.84 11.46
CA ASP A 76 -12.21 31.58 11.41
C ASP A 76 -12.32 33.11 11.60
N ALA A 77 -13.53 33.67 11.52
CA ALA A 77 -13.80 35.09 11.71
C ALA A 77 -15.15 35.32 12.40
N VAL A 78 -15.31 36.46 13.08
CA VAL A 78 -16.61 36.91 13.59
C VAL A 78 -17.46 37.39 12.41
N PRO A 79 -18.66 36.83 12.16
CA PRO A 79 -19.54 37.33 11.10
C PRO A 79 -19.98 38.77 11.36
N SER A 80 -19.87 39.62 10.33
CA SER A 80 -20.22 41.05 10.35
C SER A 80 -21.71 41.34 10.55
N GLN A 81 -22.58 40.37 10.25
CA GLN A 81 -24.03 40.48 10.39
C GLN A 81 -24.57 39.36 11.30
N ARG A 82 -25.43 39.74 12.25
CA ARG A 82 -26.13 38.78 13.14
C ARG A 82 -27.54 38.42 12.66
N GLU A 83 -28.20 39.32 11.94
CA GLU A 83 -29.55 39.10 11.42
C GLU A 83 -29.51 38.83 9.92
N ASN A 84 -30.36 37.92 9.45
CA ASN A 84 -30.46 37.52 8.03
C ASN A 84 -29.11 37.13 7.41
N VAL A 85 -28.23 36.50 8.20
CA VAL A 85 -26.94 36.02 7.70
C VAL A 85 -27.16 34.89 6.70
N VAL A 86 -26.51 34.99 5.54
CA VAL A 86 -26.55 33.95 4.50
C VAL A 86 -25.53 32.87 4.84
N CYS A 87 -26.02 31.65 5.04
CA CYS A 87 -25.21 30.47 5.29
C CYS A 87 -25.16 29.59 4.04
N LYS A 88 -24.00 28.97 3.79
CA LYS A 88 -23.77 28.07 2.65
C LYS A 88 -23.03 26.82 3.10
N VAL A 89 -23.60 25.65 2.87
CA VAL A 89 -22.93 24.36 3.08
C VAL A 89 -21.98 24.09 1.91
N ASN A 90 -20.80 23.54 2.19
CA ASN A 90 -19.89 22.99 1.16
C ASN A 90 -20.58 21.78 0.50
N TRP A 91 -21.34 22.06 -0.57
CA TRP A 91 -22.20 21.05 -1.20
C TRP A 91 -21.43 19.87 -1.78
N GLU A 92 -20.21 20.08 -2.28
CA GLU A 92 -19.39 19.00 -2.81
C GLU A 92 -19.02 17.99 -1.71
N ARG A 93 -18.52 18.49 -0.57
CA ARG A 93 -18.24 17.67 0.61
C ARG A 93 -19.51 17.00 1.17
N ARG A 94 -20.59 17.77 1.37
CA ARG A 94 -21.88 17.27 1.87
C ARG A 94 -22.41 16.14 1.00
N PHE A 95 -22.43 16.32 -0.32
CA PHE A 95 -23.00 15.32 -1.24
C PHE A 95 -22.13 14.06 -1.33
N ASP A 96 -20.80 14.21 -1.33
CA ASP A 96 -19.88 13.06 -1.21
C ASP A 96 -20.17 12.24 0.06
N ILE A 97 -20.21 12.89 1.22
CA ILE A 97 -20.53 12.26 2.51
C ILE A 97 -21.88 11.53 2.45
N MET A 98 -22.92 12.16 1.89
CA MET A 98 -24.23 11.55 1.68
C MET A 98 -24.14 10.29 0.80
N GLN A 99 -23.39 10.32 -0.30
CA GLN A 99 -23.16 9.15 -1.18
C GLN A 99 -22.46 8.01 -0.43
N GLN A 100 -21.40 8.32 0.31
CA GLN A 100 -20.65 7.33 1.10
C GLN A 100 -21.55 6.68 2.19
N HIS A 101 -22.34 7.50 2.89
CA HIS A 101 -23.19 7.03 3.99
C HIS A 101 -24.35 6.16 3.49
N LEU A 102 -25.08 6.57 2.45
CA LEU A 102 -26.14 5.72 1.89
C LEU A 102 -25.58 4.45 1.23
N GLY A 103 -24.39 4.53 0.62
CA GLY A 103 -23.71 3.34 0.11
C GLY A 103 -23.35 2.33 1.21
N GLN A 104 -22.97 2.80 2.41
CA GLN A 104 -22.79 1.93 3.57
C GLN A 104 -24.09 1.20 3.95
N HIS A 105 -25.22 1.89 4.02
CA HIS A 105 -26.52 1.28 4.33
C HIS A 105 -26.89 0.20 3.30
N ILE A 106 -26.73 0.50 2.00
CA ILE A 106 -27.00 -0.47 0.90
C ILE A 106 -26.10 -1.70 1.03
N LEU A 107 -24.77 -1.53 1.21
CA LEU A 107 -23.86 -2.66 1.39
C LEU A 107 -24.22 -3.50 2.60
N SER A 108 -24.51 -2.86 3.74
CA SER A 108 -24.82 -3.56 5.00
C SER A 108 -26.09 -4.41 4.87
N SER A 109 -27.13 -3.88 4.22
CA SER A 109 -28.35 -4.63 3.88
C SER A 109 -28.05 -5.83 2.98
N VAL A 110 -27.17 -5.69 1.99
CA VAL A 110 -26.81 -6.78 1.07
C VAL A 110 -25.97 -7.86 1.76
N PHE A 111 -25.01 -7.50 2.61
CA PHE A 111 -24.25 -8.45 3.42
C PHE A 111 -25.17 -9.32 4.30
N GLU A 112 -26.10 -8.68 5.00
CA GLU A 112 -27.04 -9.36 5.90
C GLU A 112 -28.01 -10.26 5.11
N LYS A 113 -28.60 -9.76 4.01
CA LYS A 113 -29.58 -10.51 3.22
C LYS A 113 -29.00 -11.68 2.42
N LEU A 114 -27.73 -11.62 2.01
CA LEU A 114 -27.10 -12.69 1.23
C LEU A 114 -26.33 -13.69 2.10
N TYR A 115 -25.80 -13.27 3.25
CA TYR A 115 -24.84 -14.06 4.03
C TYR A 115 -25.08 -14.08 5.55
N ASP A 116 -26.21 -13.52 6.04
CA ASP A 116 -26.52 -13.39 7.48
C ASP A 116 -25.40 -12.68 8.25
N ALA A 117 -24.78 -11.68 7.60
CA ALA A 117 -23.56 -11.04 8.06
C ALA A 117 -23.79 -9.57 8.46
N THR A 118 -23.75 -9.29 9.77
CA THR A 118 -24.03 -8.00 10.38
C THR A 118 -22.85 -7.03 10.24
N THR A 119 -23.16 -5.75 10.04
CA THR A 119 -22.17 -4.67 10.15
C THR A 119 -21.94 -4.29 11.61
N VAL A 120 -20.73 -4.56 12.11
CA VAL A 120 -20.29 -4.33 13.50
C VAL A 120 -19.37 -3.12 13.66
N GLY A 121 -18.94 -2.50 12.55
CA GLY A 121 -18.15 -1.27 12.56
C GLY A 121 -18.31 -0.47 11.27
N PHE A 122 -18.14 0.84 11.36
CA PHE A 122 -18.21 1.77 10.23
C PHE A 122 -17.22 2.92 10.45
N HIS A 123 -16.53 3.33 9.37
CA HIS A 123 -15.68 4.52 9.37
C HIS A 123 -15.79 5.25 8.02
N LEU A 124 -16.24 6.50 8.06
CA LEU A 124 -16.31 7.40 6.90
C LEU A 124 -15.09 8.33 6.90
N GLY A 125 -14.00 7.87 6.28
CA GLY A 125 -12.79 8.65 6.08
C GLY A 125 -12.87 9.60 4.89
N LYS A 126 -11.90 10.52 4.78
CA LYS A 126 -11.80 11.47 3.65
C LYS A 126 -11.46 10.77 2.33
N GLU A 127 -10.52 9.83 2.36
CA GLU A 127 -10.04 9.13 1.15
C GLU A 127 -10.77 7.81 0.91
N TYR A 128 -11.10 7.08 1.98
CA TYR A 128 -11.71 5.75 1.93
C TYR A 128 -12.81 5.58 2.97
N VAL A 129 -13.70 4.62 2.73
CA VAL A 129 -14.81 4.26 3.61
C VAL A 129 -14.70 2.78 3.93
N THR A 130 -14.90 2.39 5.19
CA THR A 130 -14.87 0.98 5.60
C THR A 130 -16.06 0.57 6.43
N ILE A 131 -16.48 -0.67 6.25
CA ILE A 131 -17.35 -1.41 7.17
C ILE A 131 -16.62 -2.64 7.69
N ASP A 132 -16.83 -2.96 8.96
CA ASP A 132 -16.43 -4.24 9.55
C ASP A 132 -17.68 -5.14 9.60
N ILE A 133 -17.60 -6.30 8.97
CA ILE A 133 -18.66 -7.31 8.87
C ILE A 133 -18.27 -8.53 9.71
N ASP A 134 -19.18 -9.07 10.52
CA ASP A 134 -19.00 -10.23 11.42
C ASP A 134 -18.73 -11.60 10.72
N LYS A 135 -18.43 -11.58 9.41
CA LYS A 135 -18.04 -12.73 8.60
C LYS A 135 -16.50 -12.87 8.57
N PRO A 136 -15.89 -13.93 9.15
CA PRO A 136 -14.43 -14.04 9.28
C PRO A 136 -13.64 -14.24 7.97
N THR A 137 -14.33 -14.67 6.91
CA THR A 137 -13.77 -15.00 5.60
C THR A 137 -14.74 -14.59 4.50
N LEU A 138 -14.23 -13.85 3.52
CA LEU A 138 -14.99 -13.34 2.38
C LEU A 138 -14.23 -13.69 1.08
N GLU A 139 -14.87 -14.47 0.21
CA GLU A 139 -14.28 -14.91 -1.07
C GLU A 139 -14.57 -13.92 -2.21
N ASN A 140 -13.73 -13.91 -3.26
CA ASN A 140 -13.90 -13.03 -4.41
C ASN A 140 -15.32 -13.12 -5.04
N VAL A 141 -15.87 -14.34 -5.13
CA VAL A 141 -17.22 -14.57 -5.69
C VAL A 141 -18.33 -13.99 -4.81
N GLU A 142 -18.13 -13.96 -3.50
CA GLU A 142 -19.08 -13.33 -2.56
C GLU A 142 -19.02 -11.81 -2.72
N VAL A 143 -17.82 -11.23 -2.79
CA VAL A 143 -17.62 -9.78 -3.03
C VAL A 143 -18.27 -9.33 -4.34
N GLU A 144 -18.09 -10.10 -5.42
CA GLU A 144 -18.71 -9.79 -6.71
C GLU A 144 -20.24 -9.83 -6.62
N ALA A 145 -20.82 -10.85 -5.96
CA ALA A 145 -22.25 -10.95 -5.74
C ALA A 145 -22.81 -9.78 -4.92
N ILE A 146 -22.10 -9.37 -3.86
CA ILE A 146 -22.47 -8.24 -2.99
C ILE A 146 -22.41 -6.92 -3.75
N GLU A 147 -21.30 -6.65 -4.44
CA GLU A 147 -21.13 -5.40 -5.21
C GLU A 147 -22.18 -5.32 -6.33
N ARG A 148 -22.41 -6.41 -7.06
CA ARG A 148 -23.45 -6.49 -8.09
C ARG A 148 -24.82 -6.20 -7.50
N LYS A 149 -25.17 -6.82 -6.37
CA LYS A 149 -26.49 -6.64 -5.75
C LYS A 149 -26.69 -5.24 -5.16
N ALA A 150 -25.64 -4.65 -4.59
CA ALA A 150 -25.66 -3.26 -4.13
C ALA A 150 -25.91 -2.28 -5.29
N ASN A 151 -25.26 -2.48 -6.44
CA ASN A 151 -25.49 -1.65 -7.63
C ASN A 151 -26.86 -1.89 -8.28
N GLU A 152 -27.42 -3.10 -8.24
CA GLU A 152 -28.82 -3.35 -8.64
C GLU A 152 -29.81 -2.50 -7.83
N ILE A 153 -29.56 -2.27 -6.54
CA ILE A 153 -30.39 -1.42 -5.66
C ILE A 153 -30.24 0.06 -6.02
N ILE A 154 -29.04 0.51 -6.41
CA ILE A 154 -28.80 1.87 -6.93
C ILE A 154 -29.58 2.09 -8.23
N TYR A 155 -29.51 1.15 -9.18
CA TYR A 155 -30.15 1.29 -10.49
C TYR A 155 -31.69 1.24 -10.44
N GLN A 156 -32.27 0.64 -9.39
CA GLN A 156 -33.71 0.75 -9.10
C GLN A 156 -34.14 2.18 -8.68
N ASN A 157 -33.20 3.04 -8.28
CA ASN A 157 -33.44 4.44 -7.88
C ASN A 157 -34.57 4.60 -6.84
N ILE A 158 -34.56 3.71 -5.86
CA ILE A 158 -35.54 3.56 -4.77
C ILE A 158 -35.55 4.84 -3.93
N GLU A 159 -36.74 5.25 -3.49
CA GLU A 159 -36.90 6.36 -2.55
C GLU A 159 -36.32 6.01 -1.17
N VAL A 160 -35.56 6.94 -0.60
CA VAL A 160 -34.99 6.84 0.75
C VAL A 160 -35.78 7.77 1.65
N LYS A 161 -36.54 7.19 2.58
CA LYS A 161 -37.42 7.95 3.48
C LYS A 161 -36.75 8.17 4.82
N THR A 162 -37.09 9.29 5.45
CA THR A 162 -36.75 9.58 6.84
C THR A 162 -38.03 9.50 7.67
N LEU A 163 -38.03 8.67 8.70
CA LEU A 163 -39.14 8.53 9.63
C LEU A 163 -38.70 8.99 11.03
N PHE A 164 -39.65 9.57 11.79
CA PHE A 164 -39.49 9.92 13.21
C PHE A 164 -40.53 9.17 14.06
N PRO A 165 -40.46 7.82 14.12
CA PRO A 165 -41.42 7.00 14.85
C PRO A 165 -41.35 7.20 16.37
N THR A 166 -42.48 7.00 17.03
CA THR A 166 -42.59 6.86 18.48
C THR A 166 -41.91 5.58 18.99
N LYS A 167 -41.63 5.51 20.30
CA LYS A 167 -41.03 4.34 20.96
C LYS A 167 -41.80 3.03 20.73
N GLU A 168 -43.11 3.08 20.48
CA GLU A 168 -43.93 1.88 20.21
C GLU A 168 -43.92 1.49 18.73
N GLU A 169 -43.94 2.45 17.80
CA GLU A 169 -43.80 2.20 16.36
C GLU A 169 -42.42 1.60 16.03
N VAL A 170 -41.36 2.07 16.69
CA VAL A 170 -39.99 1.52 16.56
C VAL A 170 -39.94 0.01 16.80
N LYS A 171 -40.74 -0.54 17.72
CA LYS A 171 -40.79 -1.98 18.03
C LYS A 171 -41.45 -2.81 16.94
N GLN A 172 -42.20 -2.19 16.03
CA GLN A 172 -42.93 -2.85 14.94
C GLN A 172 -42.18 -2.78 13.61
N LEU A 173 -41.14 -1.93 13.51
CA LEU A 173 -40.31 -1.82 12.31
C LEU A 173 -39.30 -2.97 12.23
N PRO A 174 -39.01 -3.50 11.02
CA PRO A 174 -38.01 -4.56 10.82
C PRO A 174 -36.60 -3.97 10.83
N LEU A 175 -36.18 -3.46 12.00
CA LEU A 175 -34.90 -2.77 12.15
C LEU A 175 -33.71 -3.71 11.95
N ARG A 176 -32.80 -3.30 11.07
CA ARG A 176 -31.54 -4.00 10.79
C ARG A 176 -30.54 -3.94 11.97
N LYS A 177 -30.64 -2.90 12.81
CA LYS A 177 -29.86 -2.76 14.05
C LYS A 177 -30.69 -2.07 15.12
N ALA A 178 -30.42 -2.39 16.38
CA ALA A 178 -31.02 -1.69 17.52
C ALA A 178 -30.63 -0.20 17.54
N SER A 179 -31.52 0.65 18.05
CA SER A 179 -31.23 2.07 18.28
C SER A 179 -30.33 2.24 19.51
N THR A 180 -29.31 3.09 19.40
CA THR A 180 -28.47 3.52 20.54
C THR A 180 -29.07 4.69 21.30
N VAL A 181 -30.07 5.37 20.74
CA VAL A 181 -30.81 6.47 21.38
C VAL A 181 -32.24 6.03 21.71
N THR A 182 -32.76 6.51 22.84
CA THR A 182 -34.09 6.12 23.35
C THR A 182 -35.20 7.09 22.97
N GLU A 183 -34.87 8.33 22.61
CA GLU A 183 -35.83 9.39 22.24
C GLU A 183 -35.39 10.07 20.94
N GLY A 184 -36.34 10.68 20.21
CA GLY A 184 -36.05 11.34 18.93
C GLY A 184 -35.48 10.40 17.86
N ILE A 185 -35.83 9.12 17.89
CA ILE A 185 -35.26 8.09 17.00
C ILE A 185 -35.58 8.42 15.54
N ARG A 186 -34.54 8.75 14.77
CA ARG A 186 -34.61 8.91 13.32
C ARG A 186 -34.30 7.57 12.64
N ILE A 187 -35.24 7.06 11.87
CA ILE A 187 -35.06 5.87 11.02
C ILE A 187 -34.86 6.32 9.58
N VAL A 188 -33.88 5.72 8.91
CA VAL A 188 -33.71 5.77 7.46
C VAL A 188 -34.26 4.48 6.88
N GLU A 189 -35.22 4.61 5.96
CA GLU A 189 -35.88 3.53 5.23
C GLU A 189 -35.41 3.51 3.78
N ILE A 190 -35.05 2.34 3.27
CA ILE A 190 -34.77 2.08 1.84
C ILE A 190 -35.76 1.00 1.36
N ASP A 191 -37.05 1.34 1.34
CA ASP A 191 -38.15 0.39 1.07
C ASP A 191 -37.96 -0.93 1.87
N SER A 192 -38.11 -2.08 1.23
CA SER A 192 -37.93 -3.41 1.78
C SER A 192 -36.47 -3.81 2.01
N TYR A 193 -35.48 -2.95 1.72
CA TYR A 193 -34.05 -3.27 1.84
C TYR A 193 -33.44 -2.97 3.21
N ASP A 194 -33.66 -1.79 3.78
CA ASP A 194 -33.05 -1.40 5.06
C ASP A 194 -33.98 -0.49 5.87
N PHE A 195 -34.11 -0.79 7.16
CA PHE A 195 -34.65 0.12 8.17
C PHE A 195 -33.59 0.27 9.26
N SER A 196 -32.94 1.43 9.29
CA SER A 196 -31.77 1.65 10.15
C SER A 196 -31.90 2.92 10.98
N PRO A 197 -31.77 2.85 12.33
CA PRO A 197 -31.57 4.03 13.16
C PRO A 197 -30.30 4.78 12.73
N CYS A 198 -30.46 6.02 12.25
CA CYS A 198 -29.35 6.82 11.78
C CYS A 198 -29.66 8.33 11.84
N GLY A 199 -28.76 9.10 12.46
CA GLY A 199 -28.84 10.56 12.54
C GLY A 199 -28.23 11.31 11.35
N GLY A 200 -27.47 10.64 10.48
CA GLY A 200 -26.72 11.26 9.38
C GLY A 200 -27.59 11.77 8.22
N THR A 201 -26.96 12.43 7.24
CA THR A 201 -27.63 12.92 6.03
C THR A 201 -27.51 11.91 4.89
N HIS A 202 -28.62 11.67 4.18
CA HIS A 202 -28.70 10.68 3.10
C HIS A 202 -29.31 11.31 1.85
N PRO A 203 -28.89 10.90 0.63
CA PRO A 203 -29.62 11.24 -0.59
C PRO A 203 -31.04 10.70 -0.52
N SER A 204 -31.99 11.40 -1.15
CA SER A 204 -33.41 11.02 -1.15
C SER A 204 -33.73 9.80 -2.03
N ARG A 205 -32.76 9.31 -2.81
CA ARG A 205 -32.88 8.10 -3.62
C ARG A 205 -31.57 7.33 -3.73
N THR A 206 -31.64 6.00 -3.87
CA THR A 206 -30.47 5.13 -4.05
C THR A 206 -29.67 5.46 -5.30
N GLY A 207 -30.31 5.92 -6.37
CA GLY A 207 -29.63 6.29 -7.63
C GLY A 207 -28.65 7.45 -7.47
N ALA A 208 -28.83 8.32 -6.47
CA ALA A 208 -27.91 9.42 -6.20
C ALA A 208 -26.56 8.96 -5.60
N VAL A 209 -26.44 7.70 -5.15
CA VAL A 209 -25.15 7.06 -4.80
C VAL A 209 -24.27 6.85 -6.06
N GLY A 210 -24.89 6.73 -7.23
CA GLY A 210 -24.23 6.61 -8.54
C GLY A 210 -23.69 5.20 -8.82
N ILE A 211 -22.67 4.79 -8.06
CA ILE A 211 -22.07 3.45 -8.10
C ILE A 211 -21.48 3.15 -6.72
N ILE A 212 -21.43 1.88 -6.32
CA ILE A 212 -20.60 1.39 -5.21
C ILE A 212 -19.51 0.50 -5.79
N LYS A 213 -18.25 0.69 -5.36
CA LYS A 213 -17.13 -0.19 -5.67
C LYS A 213 -16.38 -0.63 -4.41
N ILE A 214 -16.26 -1.95 -4.21
CA ILE A 214 -15.40 -2.55 -3.19
C ILE A 214 -13.98 -2.60 -3.73
N ARG A 215 -13.02 -1.99 -3.01
CA ARG A 215 -11.62 -1.88 -3.46
C ARG A 215 -10.75 -3.02 -2.98
N LYS A 216 -10.96 -3.44 -1.73
CA LYS A 216 -10.25 -4.52 -1.05
C LYS A 216 -11.00 -4.91 0.21
N TRP A 217 -10.66 -6.07 0.76
CA TRP A 217 -11.13 -6.53 2.06
C TRP A 217 -10.01 -7.30 2.76
N GLU A 218 -10.01 -7.27 4.09
CA GLU A 218 -8.97 -7.88 4.92
C GLU A 218 -9.54 -8.38 6.26
N LYS A 219 -8.87 -9.36 6.87
CA LYS A 219 -9.29 -9.89 8.17
C LYS A 219 -8.99 -8.89 9.29
N ASN A 220 -10.00 -8.52 10.07
CA ASN A 220 -9.90 -7.58 11.18
C ASN A 220 -10.50 -8.17 12.46
N LYS A 221 -9.64 -8.59 13.41
CA LYS A 221 -10.03 -9.05 14.77
C LYS A 221 -11.12 -10.13 14.85
N GLY A 222 -11.24 -10.99 13.82
CA GLY A 222 -12.26 -12.05 13.74
C GLY A 222 -13.36 -11.75 12.71
N ASN A 223 -13.48 -10.48 12.31
CA ASN A 223 -14.40 -9.96 11.30
C ASN A 223 -13.67 -9.77 9.96
N THR A 224 -14.38 -9.37 8.91
CA THR A 224 -13.79 -8.85 7.66
C THR A 224 -14.02 -7.35 7.56
N ARG A 225 -12.95 -6.58 7.38
CA ARG A 225 -13.01 -5.16 7.00
C ARG A 225 -13.12 -5.06 5.49
N VAL A 226 -14.12 -4.33 5.01
CA VAL A 226 -14.38 -4.10 3.59
C VAL A 226 -14.20 -2.61 3.29
N GLU A 227 -13.26 -2.28 2.41
CA GLU A 227 -13.04 -0.91 1.92
C GLU A 227 -13.81 -0.69 0.63
N PHE A 228 -14.60 0.37 0.57
CA PHE A 228 -15.40 0.72 -0.59
C PHE A 228 -15.42 2.23 -0.84
N LEU A 229 -15.85 2.60 -2.05
CA LEU A 229 -16.13 3.97 -2.45
C LEU A 229 -17.47 4.06 -3.16
N CYS A 230 -18.12 5.21 -3.04
CA CYS A 230 -19.34 5.55 -3.75
C CYS A 230 -19.13 6.76 -4.66
N GLY A 231 -20.03 6.91 -5.65
CA GLY A 231 -20.24 8.16 -6.37
C GLY A 231 -18.99 8.75 -7.01
N LYS A 232 -18.69 10.03 -6.72
CA LYS A 232 -17.54 10.74 -7.32
C LYS A 232 -16.21 10.04 -7.02
N ARG A 233 -15.96 9.63 -5.77
CA ARG A 233 -14.71 8.93 -5.38
C ARG A 233 -14.51 7.62 -6.16
N ALA A 234 -15.59 6.86 -6.36
CA ALA A 234 -15.54 5.62 -7.15
C ALA A 234 -15.28 5.89 -8.65
N SER A 235 -15.81 6.99 -9.18
CA SER A 235 -15.51 7.43 -10.55
C SER A 235 -14.05 7.88 -10.72
N GLU A 236 -13.46 8.53 -9.71
CA GLU A 236 -12.06 8.97 -9.73
C GLU A 236 -11.09 7.79 -9.58
N ASP A 237 -11.39 6.82 -8.71
CA ASP A 237 -10.65 5.55 -8.60
C ASP A 237 -10.72 4.73 -9.90
N PHE A 238 -11.88 4.69 -10.57
CA PHE A 238 -12.00 4.09 -11.91
C PHE A 238 -11.18 4.83 -12.95
N TYR A 239 -11.24 6.17 -12.99
CA TYR A 239 -10.47 6.98 -13.94
C TYR A 239 -8.96 6.74 -13.79
N TRP A 240 -8.45 6.76 -12.55
CA TRP A 240 -7.05 6.45 -12.25
C TRP A 240 -6.67 5.04 -12.72
N LYS A 241 -7.45 4.00 -12.35
CA LYS A 241 -7.21 2.61 -12.79
C LYS A 241 -7.22 2.47 -14.31
N ASN A 242 -8.17 3.12 -14.99
CA ASN A 242 -8.28 3.10 -16.44
C ASN A 242 -7.07 3.78 -17.11
N GLN A 243 -6.56 4.91 -16.58
CA GLN A 243 -5.30 5.48 -17.07
C GLN A 243 -4.14 4.50 -16.91
N GLN A 244 -3.95 3.90 -15.74
CA GLN A 244 -2.87 2.93 -15.51
C GLN A 244 -2.92 1.73 -16.47
N VAL A 245 -4.11 1.18 -16.75
CA VAL A 245 -4.28 0.08 -17.71
C VAL A 245 -3.90 0.53 -19.13
N ASN A 246 -4.33 1.73 -19.55
CA ASN A 246 -4.00 2.26 -20.88
C ASN A 246 -2.52 2.59 -21.05
N ASP A 247 -1.88 3.15 -20.02
CA ASP A 247 -0.45 3.47 -20.01
C ASP A 247 0.40 2.19 -20.13
N ILE A 248 0.04 1.13 -19.39
CA ILE A 248 0.71 -0.18 -19.46
C ILE A 248 0.44 -0.86 -20.82
N ALA A 249 -0.81 -0.82 -21.31
CA ALA A 249 -1.17 -1.38 -22.62
C ALA A 249 -0.36 -0.72 -23.75
N SER A 250 -0.21 0.61 -23.72
CA SER A 250 0.63 1.38 -24.63
C SER A 250 2.12 1.00 -24.52
N LEU A 251 2.68 0.99 -23.31
CA LEU A 251 4.07 0.63 -23.04
C LEU A 251 4.42 -0.79 -23.55
N LEU A 252 3.48 -1.73 -23.43
CA LEU A 252 3.64 -3.12 -23.86
C LEU A 252 3.18 -3.37 -25.31
N SER A 253 2.60 -2.36 -25.98
CA SER A 253 2.01 -2.47 -27.33
C SER A 253 0.97 -3.59 -27.47
N VAL A 254 0.06 -3.70 -26.49
CA VAL A 254 -1.05 -4.68 -26.45
C VAL A 254 -2.39 -3.99 -26.18
N LYS A 255 -3.51 -4.73 -26.24
CA LYS A 255 -4.81 -4.19 -25.81
C LYS A 255 -4.95 -4.16 -24.28
N ASP A 256 -5.86 -3.32 -23.79
CA ASP A 256 -6.27 -3.22 -22.38
C ASP A 256 -6.51 -4.58 -21.71
N ARG A 257 -7.25 -5.48 -22.37
CA ARG A 257 -7.57 -6.83 -21.87
C ARG A 257 -6.41 -7.83 -21.95
N GLU A 258 -5.38 -7.51 -22.71
CA GLU A 258 -4.19 -8.36 -22.92
C GLU A 258 -3.03 -8.00 -21.96
N VAL A 259 -3.17 -6.91 -21.19
CA VAL A 259 -2.12 -6.40 -20.27
C VAL A 259 -1.61 -7.46 -19.30
N PHE A 260 -2.49 -8.24 -18.66
CA PHE A 260 -2.09 -9.27 -17.70
C PHE A 260 -1.24 -10.38 -18.35
N GLU A 261 -1.65 -10.85 -19.53
CA GLU A 261 -0.94 -11.88 -20.28
C GLU A 261 0.42 -11.37 -20.78
N ALA A 262 0.48 -10.11 -21.23
CA ALA A 262 1.71 -9.46 -21.66
C ALA A 262 2.73 -9.32 -20.50
N VAL A 263 2.28 -8.87 -19.32
CA VAL A 263 3.11 -8.79 -18.12
C VAL A 263 3.57 -10.19 -17.67
N SER A 264 2.70 -11.19 -17.76
CA SER A 264 3.04 -12.58 -17.42
C SER A 264 4.11 -13.15 -18.35
N ARG A 265 3.99 -12.93 -19.67
CA ARG A 265 4.96 -13.30 -20.69
C ARG A 265 6.33 -12.65 -20.43
N ILE A 266 6.37 -11.34 -20.21
CA ILE A 266 7.63 -10.62 -19.91
C ILE A 266 8.30 -11.15 -18.64
N ASN A 267 7.52 -11.49 -17.61
CA ASN A 267 8.06 -12.10 -16.39
C ASN A 267 8.62 -13.52 -16.62
N GLN A 268 8.02 -14.30 -17.53
CA GLN A 268 8.55 -15.59 -17.95
C GLN A 268 9.83 -15.44 -18.77
N GLU A 269 9.82 -14.61 -19.81
CA GLU A 269 10.97 -14.32 -20.67
C GLU A 269 12.17 -13.82 -19.85
N ASN A 270 11.96 -12.91 -18.89
CA ASN A 270 13.02 -12.45 -17.99
C ASN A 270 13.64 -13.57 -17.13
N ARG A 271 12.83 -14.57 -16.70
CA ARG A 271 13.34 -15.74 -15.96
C ARG A 271 14.16 -16.66 -16.86
N GLU A 272 13.71 -16.87 -18.09
CA GLU A 272 14.39 -17.70 -19.11
C GLU A 272 15.68 -17.05 -19.60
N LEU A 273 15.68 -15.74 -19.87
CA LEU A 273 16.87 -14.95 -20.18
C LEU A 273 17.88 -14.97 -19.02
N THR A 274 17.43 -14.78 -17.78
CA THR A 274 18.30 -14.88 -16.58
C THR A 274 18.94 -16.27 -16.46
N LYS A 275 18.19 -17.34 -16.74
CA LYS A 275 18.72 -18.71 -16.76
C LYS A 275 19.75 -18.91 -17.89
N SER A 276 19.45 -18.39 -19.08
CA SER A 276 20.33 -18.48 -20.26
C SER A 276 21.64 -17.70 -20.04
N ILE A 277 21.58 -16.48 -19.49
CA ILE A 277 22.75 -15.69 -19.10
C ILE A 277 23.64 -16.47 -18.13
N ARG A 278 23.07 -17.10 -17.09
CA ARG A 278 23.84 -17.95 -16.15
C ARG A 278 24.47 -19.15 -16.86
N SER A 279 23.77 -19.79 -17.80
CA SER A 279 24.27 -20.93 -18.56
C SER A 279 25.42 -20.53 -19.49
N PHE A 280 25.29 -19.44 -20.25
CA PHE A 280 26.35 -18.95 -21.12
C PHE A 280 27.55 -18.46 -20.31
N LYS A 281 27.33 -17.75 -19.19
CA LYS A 281 28.41 -17.35 -18.28
C LYS A 281 29.17 -18.56 -17.75
N LYS A 282 28.48 -19.63 -17.34
CA LYS A 282 29.14 -20.89 -16.94
C LYS A 282 29.94 -21.49 -18.09
N ALA A 283 29.38 -21.57 -19.30
CA ALA A 283 30.10 -22.10 -20.46
C ALA A 283 31.39 -21.31 -20.75
N VAL A 284 31.33 -19.97 -20.72
CA VAL A 284 32.51 -19.10 -20.88
C VAL A 284 33.55 -19.37 -19.79
N MET A 285 33.15 -19.45 -18.51
CA MET A 285 34.07 -19.80 -17.43
C MET A 285 34.66 -21.21 -17.60
N ASP A 286 33.87 -22.20 -18.04
CA ASP A 286 34.36 -23.56 -18.33
C ASP A 286 35.40 -23.59 -19.47
N TYR A 287 35.32 -22.65 -20.43
CA TYR A 287 36.34 -22.45 -21.47
C TYR A 287 37.58 -21.73 -20.92
N GLN A 288 37.41 -20.62 -20.18
CA GLN A 288 38.52 -19.91 -19.52
C GLN A 288 39.33 -20.84 -18.60
N VAL A 289 38.67 -21.72 -17.85
CA VAL A 289 39.31 -22.74 -16.99
C VAL A 289 40.20 -23.68 -17.81
N LYS A 290 39.78 -24.09 -19.01
CA LYS A 290 40.60 -24.97 -19.88
C LYS A 290 41.78 -24.22 -20.48
N GLU A 291 41.56 -22.99 -20.95
CA GLU A 291 42.60 -22.12 -21.50
C GLU A 291 43.70 -21.83 -20.46
N LEU A 292 43.31 -21.36 -19.27
CA LEU A 292 44.24 -21.12 -18.16
C LEU A 292 45.00 -22.38 -17.70
N TYR A 293 44.40 -23.56 -17.81
CA TYR A 293 45.09 -24.83 -17.52
C TYR A 293 46.06 -25.24 -18.65
N MET A 294 45.73 -24.99 -19.92
CA MET A 294 46.64 -25.23 -21.04
C MET A 294 47.83 -24.25 -21.05
N GLU A 295 47.63 -23.01 -20.59
CA GLU A 295 48.68 -22.00 -20.42
C GLU A 295 49.48 -22.16 -19.11
N ALA A 296 49.19 -23.17 -18.29
CA ALA A 296 49.80 -23.34 -16.98
C ALA A 296 51.32 -23.56 -17.05
N LYS A 297 52.06 -22.80 -16.24
CA LYS A 297 53.52 -22.88 -16.11
C LYS A 297 53.90 -24.18 -15.41
N GLN A 298 54.57 -25.07 -16.14
CA GLN A 298 55.03 -26.36 -15.60
C GLN A 298 56.25 -26.15 -14.70
N ILE A 299 56.19 -26.68 -13.47
CA ILE A 299 57.25 -26.61 -12.47
C ILE A 299 57.36 -27.99 -11.81
N LYS A 300 58.42 -28.74 -12.16
CA LYS A 300 58.56 -30.17 -11.83
C LYS A 300 57.31 -30.93 -12.29
N ASP A 301 56.59 -31.57 -11.38
CA ASP A 301 55.39 -32.35 -11.65
C ASP A 301 54.07 -31.54 -11.53
N TYR A 302 54.18 -30.22 -11.28
CA TYR A 302 53.04 -29.34 -10.97
C TYR A 302 52.75 -28.29 -12.05
N SER A 303 51.45 -27.99 -12.21
CA SER A 303 50.93 -26.94 -13.08
C SER A 303 50.61 -25.69 -12.24
N LEU A 304 51.40 -24.61 -12.40
CA LEU A 304 51.19 -23.34 -11.72
C LEU A 304 50.48 -22.33 -12.63
N ILE A 305 49.34 -21.81 -12.16
CA ILE A 305 48.50 -20.83 -12.86
C ILE A 305 48.46 -19.55 -12.02
N ILE A 306 48.89 -18.44 -12.61
CA ILE A 306 48.84 -17.12 -11.97
C ILE A 306 48.11 -16.20 -12.93
N LYS A 307 47.01 -15.58 -12.48
CA LYS A 307 46.24 -14.65 -13.31
C LYS A 307 45.67 -13.53 -12.46
N MET A 308 45.93 -12.30 -12.89
CA MET A 308 45.18 -11.13 -12.47
C MET A 308 44.08 -10.86 -13.50
N PHE A 309 42.86 -10.70 -13.02
CA PHE A 309 41.68 -10.32 -13.78
C PHE A 309 41.34 -8.85 -13.51
N GLU A 310 40.74 -8.18 -14.48
CA GLU A 310 40.31 -6.79 -14.36
C GLU A 310 38.78 -6.74 -14.39
N GLY A 311 38.14 -6.22 -13.32
CA GLY A 311 36.70 -6.01 -13.27
C GLY A 311 35.80 -7.25 -13.08
N GLU A 312 36.31 -8.48 -13.16
CA GLU A 312 35.50 -9.70 -12.98
C GLU A 312 34.98 -9.86 -11.54
N ASP A 313 33.73 -10.36 -11.39
CA ASP A 313 33.10 -10.63 -10.09
C ASP A 313 33.86 -11.73 -9.37
N PHE A 314 34.24 -11.47 -8.12
CA PHE A 314 34.97 -12.41 -7.27
C PHE A 314 34.29 -13.79 -7.10
N LYS A 315 32.98 -13.90 -7.31
CA LYS A 315 32.27 -15.20 -7.38
C LYS A 315 32.69 -16.04 -8.59
N ASP A 316 32.93 -15.40 -9.73
CA ASP A 316 33.40 -16.05 -10.95
C ASP A 316 34.85 -16.51 -10.77
N ILE A 317 35.72 -15.63 -10.24
CA ILE A 317 37.12 -15.97 -9.92
C ILE A 317 37.21 -17.17 -8.98
N LYS A 318 36.35 -17.25 -7.96
CA LYS A 318 36.26 -18.42 -7.09
C LYS A 318 35.77 -19.67 -7.80
N PHE A 319 34.81 -19.54 -8.73
CA PHE A 319 34.36 -20.67 -9.55
C PHE A 319 35.50 -21.19 -10.43
N ILE A 320 36.22 -20.30 -11.12
CA ILE A 320 37.40 -20.63 -11.94
C ILE A 320 38.47 -21.32 -11.08
N ALA A 321 38.86 -20.72 -9.95
CA ALA A 321 39.83 -21.29 -9.01
C ALA A 321 39.43 -22.70 -8.52
N SER A 322 38.16 -22.88 -8.12
CA SER A 322 37.63 -24.17 -7.66
C SER A 322 37.48 -25.22 -8.76
N SER A 323 37.48 -24.80 -10.03
CA SER A 323 37.43 -25.69 -11.19
C SER A 323 38.84 -26.08 -11.62
N LEU A 324 39.79 -25.14 -11.58
CA LEU A 324 41.21 -25.41 -11.81
C LEU A 324 41.78 -26.38 -10.75
N SER A 325 41.39 -26.26 -9.49
CA SER A 325 41.82 -27.19 -8.43
C SER A 325 41.26 -28.62 -8.53
N GLN A 326 40.48 -28.94 -9.57
CA GLN A 326 40.05 -30.31 -9.87
C GLN A 326 41.02 -31.04 -10.81
N TYR A 327 41.89 -30.32 -11.52
CA TYR A 327 42.97 -30.93 -12.30
C TYR A 327 44.10 -31.38 -11.35
N PRO A 328 44.74 -32.54 -11.59
CA PRO A 328 45.80 -33.05 -10.72
C PRO A 328 47.03 -32.13 -10.71
N ASN A 329 47.82 -32.20 -9.64
CA ASN A 329 49.03 -31.41 -9.39
C ASN A 329 48.90 -29.90 -9.71
N THR A 330 47.71 -29.31 -9.56
CA THR A 330 47.43 -27.94 -10.00
C THR A 330 47.43 -26.95 -8.85
N ILE A 331 48.10 -25.81 -9.03
CA ILE A 331 48.10 -24.67 -8.12
C ILE A 331 47.63 -23.45 -8.90
N CYS A 332 46.64 -22.73 -8.39
CA CYS A 332 46.14 -21.50 -8.98
C CYS A 332 46.15 -20.35 -7.95
N LEU A 333 46.79 -19.25 -8.34
CA LEU A 333 46.89 -17.99 -7.60
C LEU A 333 46.19 -16.91 -8.43
N LEU A 334 44.90 -16.73 -8.18
CA LEU A 334 44.05 -15.83 -8.95
C LEU A 334 43.74 -14.55 -8.16
N ALA A 335 43.70 -13.41 -8.82
CA ALA A 335 43.28 -12.16 -8.21
C ALA A 335 42.41 -11.32 -9.15
N THR A 336 41.58 -10.44 -8.59
CA THR A 336 40.82 -9.44 -9.36
C THR A 336 40.90 -8.07 -8.67
N LYS A 337 40.86 -7.02 -9.50
CA LYS A 337 40.77 -5.61 -9.08
C LYS A 337 39.42 -5.04 -9.50
N THR A 338 38.63 -4.61 -8.52
CA THR A 338 37.36 -3.91 -8.70
C THR A 338 37.37 -2.62 -7.87
N ASP A 339 36.48 -2.49 -6.87
CA ASP A 339 36.53 -1.43 -5.84
C ASP A 339 37.63 -1.68 -4.79
N LYS A 340 38.11 -2.91 -4.70
CA LYS A 340 39.14 -3.40 -3.77
C LYS A 340 39.97 -4.52 -4.40
N ALA A 341 41.07 -4.88 -3.76
CA ALA A 341 41.87 -6.02 -4.17
C ALA A 341 41.22 -7.30 -3.63
N GLN A 342 41.04 -8.32 -4.46
CA GLN A 342 40.48 -9.61 -4.03
C GLN A 342 41.30 -10.76 -4.61
N VAL A 343 41.56 -11.79 -3.80
CA VAL A 343 42.49 -12.87 -4.13
C VAL A 343 41.91 -14.23 -3.72
N VAL A 344 42.09 -15.24 -4.57
CA VAL A 344 41.77 -16.65 -4.33
C VAL A 344 43.01 -17.50 -4.65
N PHE A 345 43.51 -18.20 -3.64
CA PHE A 345 44.51 -19.26 -3.82
C PHE A 345 43.81 -20.61 -3.67
N SER A 346 44.06 -21.55 -4.58
CA SER A 346 43.66 -22.94 -4.40
C SER A 346 44.57 -23.92 -5.11
N CYS A 347 44.62 -25.14 -4.61
CA CYS A 347 45.33 -26.25 -5.21
C CYS A 347 44.49 -27.52 -5.19
N SER A 348 44.88 -28.48 -6.03
CA SER A 348 44.33 -29.83 -6.00
C SER A 348 44.80 -30.59 -4.75
N LYS A 349 44.05 -31.63 -4.35
CA LYS A 349 44.21 -32.30 -3.03
C LYS A 349 45.52 -33.08 -2.87
N ASP A 350 46.13 -33.43 -3.99
CA ASP A 350 47.41 -34.10 -4.16
C ASP A 350 48.62 -33.16 -4.00
N VAL A 351 48.41 -31.85 -4.02
CA VAL A 351 49.47 -30.85 -3.82
C VAL A 351 49.79 -30.67 -2.33
N PRO A 352 51.05 -30.82 -1.88
CA PRO A 352 51.45 -30.72 -0.47
C PRO A 352 51.62 -29.27 0.04
N VAL A 353 50.96 -28.28 -0.57
CA VAL A 353 51.06 -26.86 -0.21
C VAL A 353 49.81 -26.44 0.59
N ASN A 354 50.00 -25.87 1.78
CA ASN A 354 48.89 -25.34 2.57
C ASN A 354 48.51 -23.92 2.10
N MET A 355 47.46 -23.81 1.28
CA MET A 355 46.97 -22.56 0.71
C MET A 355 46.64 -21.49 1.77
N ASN A 356 46.06 -21.88 2.91
CA ASN A 356 45.76 -20.94 4.01
C ASN A 356 47.00 -20.44 4.75
N GLN A 357 48.07 -21.23 4.80
CA GLN A 357 49.36 -20.75 5.32
C GLN A 357 50.00 -19.76 4.32
N LEU A 358 50.20 -20.19 3.08
CA LEU A 358 50.74 -19.35 2.00
C LEU A 358 50.00 -18.01 1.89
N PHE A 359 48.66 -18.05 1.91
CA PHE A 359 47.82 -16.87 1.86
C PHE A 359 48.07 -15.91 3.03
N LYS A 360 48.15 -16.42 4.27
CA LYS A 360 48.40 -15.59 5.47
C LYS A 360 49.78 -14.91 5.46
N GLU A 361 50.76 -15.51 4.81
CA GLU A 361 52.11 -14.98 4.71
C GLU A 361 52.23 -13.80 3.71
N VAL A 362 51.29 -13.66 2.77
CA VAL A 362 51.33 -12.61 1.72
C VAL A 362 50.16 -11.62 1.75
N ILE A 363 49.03 -11.94 2.40
CA ILE A 363 47.80 -11.12 2.33
C ILE A 363 47.95 -9.71 2.92
N SER A 364 48.89 -9.51 3.83
CA SER A 364 49.23 -8.19 4.38
C SER A 364 49.80 -7.22 3.33
N LEU A 365 50.33 -7.71 2.20
CA LEU A 365 50.88 -6.88 1.13
C LEU A 365 49.83 -6.00 0.43
N ILE A 366 48.54 -6.34 0.54
CA ILE A 366 47.43 -5.52 0.01
C ILE A 366 46.58 -4.86 1.13
N ASP A 367 47.12 -4.73 2.34
CA ASP A 367 46.37 -4.41 3.57
C ASP A 367 45.18 -5.36 3.81
N GLY A 368 45.34 -6.62 3.39
CA GLY A 368 44.24 -7.56 3.27
C GLY A 368 43.94 -8.40 4.52
N LYS A 369 42.73 -8.97 4.53
CA LYS A 369 42.30 -10.01 5.48
C LYS A 369 41.58 -11.12 4.74
N GLY A 370 41.66 -12.33 5.29
CA GLY A 370 41.03 -13.52 4.73
C GLY A 370 41.55 -14.81 5.35
N GLY A 371 41.35 -15.92 4.64
CA GLY A 371 41.83 -17.24 5.02
C GLY A 371 41.02 -18.34 4.34
N GLY A 372 41.22 -19.57 4.81
CA GLY A 372 40.51 -20.75 4.35
C GLY A 372 41.06 -22.03 4.96
N ASN A 373 41.17 -23.07 4.14
CA ASN A 373 41.66 -24.40 4.52
C ASN A 373 42.95 -24.76 3.76
N ALA A 374 43.42 -26.00 3.90
CA ALA A 374 44.67 -26.44 3.27
C ALA A 374 44.68 -26.34 1.74
N THR A 375 43.54 -26.52 1.06
CA THR A 375 43.47 -26.56 -0.42
C THR A 375 42.84 -25.31 -1.05
N SER A 376 42.28 -24.39 -0.26
CA SER A 376 41.80 -23.10 -0.75
C SER A 376 41.75 -22.03 0.33
N ALA A 377 42.21 -20.83 0.01
CA ALA A 377 42.13 -19.63 0.83
C ALA A 377 41.76 -18.40 0.00
N GLN A 378 41.02 -17.47 0.60
CA GLN A 378 40.47 -16.31 -0.10
C GLN A 378 40.43 -15.09 0.81
N GLY A 379 40.44 -13.90 0.20
CA GLY A 379 40.21 -12.65 0.93
C GLY A 379 40.36 -11.43 0.05
N GLY A 380 40.60 -10.29 0.67
CA GLY A 380 40.81 -9.02 -0.02
C GLY A 380 41.33 -7.92 0.89
N GLY A 381 41.73 -6.80 0.29
CA GLY A 381 42.38 -5.69 0.96
C GLY A 381 42.18 -4.36 0.24
N SER A 382 42.59 -3.27 0.89
CA SER A 382 42.40 -1.90 0.42
C SER A 382 43.47 -1.42 -0.56
N ASP A 383 44.68 -1.96 -0.53
CA ASP A 383 45.70 -1.60 -1.52
C ASP A 383 45.48 -2.37 -2.82
N ILE A 384 44.82 -1.69 -3.76
CA ILE A 384 44.52 -2.17 -5.11
C ILE A 384 45.70 -2.10 -6.08
N ASN A 385 46.84 -1.54 -5.67
CA ASN A 385 47.99 -1.31 -6.54
C ASN A 385 49.11 -2.35 -6.31
N ASN A 386 49.21 -2.94 -5.12
CA ASN A 386 50.20 -3.98 -4.81
C ASN A 386 49.72 -5.43 -5.05
N LEU A 387 48.64 -5.60 -5.84
CA LEU A 387 48.11 -6.92 -6.23
C LEU A 387 49.12 -7.78 -6.97
N GLU A 388 49.88 -7.19 -7.89
CA GLU A 388 50.92 -7.90 -8.64
C GLU A 388 52.08 -8.32 -7.72
N GLY A 389 52.51 -7.44 -6.81
CA GLY A 389 53.53 -7.76 -5.80
C GLY A 389 53.13 -8.90 -4.87
N LEU A 390 51.85 -8.98 -4.49
CA LEU A 390 51.30 -10.11 -3.73
C LEU A 390 51.36 -11.43 -4.53
N LEU A 391 50.98 -11.41 -5.81
CA LEU A 391 51.05 -12.61 -6.66
C LEU A 391 52.49 -13.08 -6.89
N GLN A 392 53.43 -12.16 -7.15
CA GLN A 392 54.85 -12.46 -7.29
C GLN A 392 55.48 -13.02 -5.99
N ALA A 393 55.10 -12.47 -4.83
CA ALA A 393 55.54 -12.98 -3.53
C ALA A 393 55.02 -14.41 -3.27
N ALA A 394 53.76 -14.68 -3.63
CA ALA A 394 53.18 -16.02 -3.53
C ALA A 394 53.82 -17.02 -4.50
N GLU A 395 54.06 -16.64 -5.76
CA GLU A 395 54.78 -17.46 -6.75
C GLU A 395 56.15 -17.88 -6.22
N LYS A 396 56.94 -16.91 -5.74
CA LYS A 396 58.28 -17.14 -5.23
C LYS A 396 58.28 -18.12 -4.04
N LYS A 397 57.31 -18.00 -3.13
CA LYS A 397 57.18 -18.94 -2.00
C LYS A 397 56.84 -20.35 -2.45
N VAL A 398 55.90 -20.51 -3.38
CA VAL A 398 55.57 -21.82 -3.98
C VAL A 398 56.82 -22.46 -4.60
N MET A 399 57.65 -21.70 -5.32
CA MET A 399 58.89 -22.16 -5.96
C MET A 399 60.10 -22.41 -5.03
N MET A 400 60.08 -21.93 -3.78
CA MET A 400 61.23 -22.01 -2.87
C MET A 400 60.99 -22.91 -1.67
N GLU A 401 59.76 -22.97 -1.19
CA GLU A 401 59.40 -23.62 0.08
C GLU A 401 58.59 -24.91 -0.10
N TYR A 402 58.00 -25.14 -1.28
CA TYR A 402 57.01 -26.21 -1.48
C TYR A 402 57.17 -27.06 -2.75
N ILE A 403 57.80 -26.54 -3.82
CA ILE A 403 58.08 -27.26 -5.07
C ILE A 403 59.57 -27.23 -5.37
#